data_AF-A0A8J4I587-F1
#
_entry.id   AF-A0A8J4I587-F1
#
_cell.length_a   1.000
_cell.length_b   1.000
_cell.length_c   1.000
_cell.angle_alpha   90.00
_cell.angle_beta   90.00
_cell.angle_gamma   90.00
#
_symmetry.space_group_name_H-M   'P 1'
#
loop_
_entity.id
_entity.type
_entity.pdbx_description
1 polymer ?
#
loop_
_entity_poly.entity_id
_entity_poly.type
_entity_poly.pdbx_seq_one_letter_code
_entity_poly.pdbx_strand_id
1 'polypeptide(L)'
;LVAAFGSIASTRSRLEELQSNYSQRLASLRDGLNQTLQRCGRPCDSVSLDGLAFSANFSMIPGVEQQLEALRDVSRSNIEADLE
;
A
#
# COMPACT_ATOMS: atom_id res chain seq x y z
N LEU A 1 11.06 5.08 26.38
CA LEU A 1 10.53 5.96 25.32
C LEU A 1 11.18 5.63 23.98
N VAL A 2 12.52 5.60 23.87
CA VAL A 2 13.28 5.08 22.71
C VAL A 2 12.74 3.74 22.15
N ALA A 3 12.56 2.72 22.98
CA ALA A 3 12.00 1.43 22.53
C ALA A 3 10.60 1.53 21.87
N ALA A 4 9.79 2.51 22.28
CA ALA A 4 8.47 2.75 21.68
C ALA A 4 8.59 3.44 20.31
N PHE A 5 9.52 4.40 20.16
CA PHE A 5 9.82 5.05 18.89
C PHE A 5 10.39 4.06 17.86
N GLY A 6 11.33 3.21 18.26
CA GLY A 6 11.82 2.11 17.41
C GLY A 6 10.72 1.14 16.97
N SER A 7 9.77 0.81 17.85
CA SER A 7 8.62 -0.05 17.50
C SER A 7 7.67 0.63 16.50
N ILE A 8 7.45 1.94 16.64
CA ILE A 8 6.65 2.77 15.72
C ILE A 8 7.29 2.83 14.34
N ALA A 9 8.59 3.10 14.26
CA ALA A 9 9.33 3.13 13.00
C ALA A 9 9.28 1.78 12.28
N SER A 10 9.50 0.68 13.01
CA SER A 10 9.41 -0.68 12.45
C SER A 10 8.00 -1.01 11.91
N THR A 11 6.96 -0.63 12.67
CA THR A 11 5.56 -0.85 12.26
C THR A 11 5.25 -0.09 10.98
N ARG A 12 5.68 1.17 10.88
CA ARG A 12 5.51 1.98 9.66
C ARG A 12 6.19 1.33 8.45
N SER A 13 7.46 0.95 8.58
CA SER A 13 8.21 0.33 7.46
C SER A 13 7.51 -0.95 6.97
N ARG A 14 6.97 -1.75 7.90
CA ARG A 14 6.24 -2.97 7.56
C ARG A 14 4.91 -2.68 6.85
N LEU A 15 4.22 -1.61 7.23
CA LEU A 15 3.02 -1.16 6.51
C LEU A 15 3.38 -0.68 5.10
N GLU A 16 4.44 0.12 4.93
CA GLU A 16 4.90 0.55 3.61
C GLU A 16 5.29 -0.65 2.71
N GLU A 17 5.95 -1.66 3.28
CA GLU A 17 6.29 -2.91 2.57
C GLU A 17 5.05 -3.70 2.14
N LEU A 18 4.10 -3.91 3.05
CA LEU A 18 2.84 -4.59 2.73
C LEU A 18 2.09 -3.85 1.61
N GLN A 19 2.04 -2.52 1.68
CA GLN A 19 1.39 -1.68 0.68
C GLN A 19 2.02 -1.88 -0.71
N SER A 20 3.36 -1.86 -0.77
CA SER A 20 4.11 -2.08 -2.00
C SER A 20 3.84 -3.49 -2.56
N ASN A 21 3.92 -4.52 -1.71
CA ASN A 21 3.71 -5.91 -2.12
C ASN A 21 2.31 -6.15 -2.68
N TYR A 22 1.27 -5.63 -2.02
CA TYR A 22 -0.10 -5.75 -2.49
C TYR A 22 -0.31 -4.99 -3.80
N SER A 23 0.24 -3.78 -3.93
CA SER A 23 0.16 -3.01 -5.19
C SER A 23 0.75 -3.79 -6.37
N GLN A 24 1.91 -4.42 -6.17
CA GLN A 24 2.53 -5.26 -7.20
C GLN A 24 1.67 -6.48 -7.57
N ARG A 25 1.15 -7.20 -6.57
CA ARG A 25 0.27 -8.37 -6.81
C ARG A 25 -0.99 -7.99 -7.58
N LEU A 26 -1.57 -6.84 -7.24
CA LEU A 26 -2.76 -6.31 -7.88
C LEU A 26 -2.50 -5.89 -9.34
N ALA A 27 -1.34 -5.31 -9.63
CA ALA A 27 -0.92 -5.04 -11.00
C ALA A 27 -0.77 -6.34 -11.80
N SER A 28 -0.10 -7.36 -11.24
CA SER A 28 0.02 -8.67 -11.89
C SER A 28 -1.33 -9.35 -12.12
N LEU A 29 -2.29 -9.19 -11.21
CA LEU A 29 -3.64 -9.69 -11.40
C LEU A 29 -4.32 -9.00 -12.59
N ARG A 30 -4.22 -7.67 -12.70
CA ARG A 30 -4.75 -6.91 -13.84
C ARG A 30 -4.15 -7.38 -15.16
N ASP A 31 -2.84 -7.62 -15.19
CA ASP A 31 -2.16 -8.17 -16.38
C ASP A 31 -2.69 -9.56 -16.75
N GLY A 32 -2.88 -10.43 -15.76
CA GLY A 32 -3.45 -11.76 -15.95
C GLY A 32 -4.90 -11.75 -16.47
N LEU A 33 -5.72 -10.80 -15.99
CA LEU A 33 -7.07 -10.58 -16.51
C LEU A 33 -7.01 -10.10 -17.96
N ASN A 34 -6.13 -9.16 -18.29
CA ASN A 34 -5.96 -8.65 -19.64
C ASN A 34 -5.55 -9.77 -20.61
N GLN A 35 -4.59 -10.60 -20.24
CA GLN A 35 -4.19 -11.77 -21.02
C GLN A 35 -5.34 -12.76 -21.21
N THR A 36 -6.15 -12.98 -20.18
CA THR A 36 -7.33 -13.86 -20.26
C THR A 36 -8.36 -13.32 -21.24
N LEU A 37 -8.66 -12.02 -21.18
CA LEU A 37 -9.60 -11.38 -22.12
C LEU A 37 -9.09 -11.43 -23.56
N GLN A 38 -7.80 -11.19 -23.78
CA GLN A 38 -7.17 -11.31 -25.09
C GLN A 38 -7.27 -12.73 -25.65
N ARG A 39 -7.04 -13.76 -24.82
CA ARG A 39 -7.19 -15.17 -25.22
C ARG A 39 -8.64 -15.56 -25.49
N CYS A 40 -9.59 -14.99 -24.76
CA CYS A 40 -11.02 -15.19 -25.03
C CYS A 40 -11.40 -14.63 -26.42
N GLY A 41 -10.84 -13.49 -26.84
CA GLY A 41 -11.17 -12.87 -28.11
C GLY A 41 -12.63 -12.38 -28.12
N ARG A 42 -13.37 -12.63 -29.21
CA ARG A 42 -14.82 -12.34 -29.25
C ARG A 42 -15.59 -13.42 -28.49
N PRO A 43 -16.50 -13.06 -27.57
CA PRO A 43 -17.12 -11.74 -27.38
C PRO A 43 -16.51 -10.88 -26.26
N CYS A 44 -15.42 -11.32 -25.64
CA CYS A 44 -14.78 -10.65 -24.50
C CYS A 44 -14.04 -9.34 -24.86
N ASP A 45 -13.90 -9.01 -26.15
CA ASP A 45 -13.18 -7.83 -26.65
C ASP A 45 -13.79 -6.50 -26.22
N SER A 46 -15.07 -6.50 -25.82
CA SER A 46 -15.76 -5.32 -25.28
C SER A 46 -15.62 -5.13 -23.76
N VAL A 47 -15.03 -6.09 -23.04
CA VAL A 47 -14.90 -6.03 -21.58
C VAL A 47 -13.74 -5.10 -21.19
N SER A 48 -14.05 -3.99 -20.51
CA SER A 48 -13.05 -3.06 -19.99
C SER A 48 -12.56 -3.46 -18.59
N LEU A 49 -11.27 -3.23 -18.34
CA LEU A 49 -10.62 -3.36 -17.03
C LEU A 49 -10.40 -2.00 -16.34
N ASP A 50 -10.93 -0.91 -16.88
CA ASP A 50 -10.64 0.45 -16.37
C ASP A 50 -11.20 0.70 -14.97
N GLY A 51 -12.28 0.01 -14.60
CA GLY A 51 -12.81 0.00 -13.23
C GLY A 51 -11.95 -0.77 -12.23
N LEU A 52 -10.94 -1.52 -12.69
CA LEU A 52 -10.01 -2.30 -11.87
C LEU A 52 -8.69 -1.54 -11.67
N ALA A 53 -8.79 -0.27 -11.25
CA ALA A 53 -7.67 0.51 -10.77
C ALA A 53 -7.32 0.03 -9.36
N PHE A 54 -6.59 -1.09 -9.29
CA PHE A 54 -6.15 -1.63 -8.03
C PHE A 54 -4.94 -0.84 -7.50
N SER A 55 -5.11 -0.10 -6.41
CA SER A 55 -4.01 0.45 -5.63
C SER A 55 -4.13 -0.06 -4.20
N ALA A 56 -3.09 -0.69 -3.67
CA ALA A 56 -2.99 -0.79 -2.22
C ALA A 56 -2.51 0.56 -1.73
N ASN A 57 -3.44 1.38 -1.26
CA ASN A 57 -3.15 2.65 -0.63
C ASN A 57 -3.77 2.62 0.76
N PHE A 58 -2.96 2.38 1.79
CA PHE A 58 -3.46 2.29 3.16
C PHE A 58 -4.06 3.62 3.64
N SER A 59 -3.64 4.76 3.06
CA SER A 59 -4.27 6.06 3.29
C SER A 59 -5.68 6.17 2.71
N MET A 60 -6.07 5.31 1.75
CA MET A 60 -7.45 5.26 1.26
C MET A 60 -8.39 4.48 2.18
N ILE A 61 -7.88 3.80 3.22
CA ILE A 61 -8.71 3.15 4.24
C ILE A 61 -9.22 4.24 5.20
N PRO A 62 -10.54 4.46 5.32
CA PRO A 62 -11.08 5.48 6.21
C PRO A 62 -10.57 5.30 7.65
N GLY A 63 -10.02 6.38 8.22
CA GLY A 63 -9.50 6.41 9.60
C GLY A 63 -8.05 5.95 9.78
N VAL A 64 -7.42 5.34 8.77
CA VAL A 64 -6.02 4.88 8.83
C VAL A 64 -5.04 6.01 8.45
N GLU A 65 -5.45 6.93 7.59
CA GLU A 65 -4.61 8.05 7.12
C GLU A 65 -4.02 8.89 8.26
N GLN A 66 -4.85 9.31 9.22
CA GLN A 66 -4.41 10.11 10.36
C GLN A 66 -3.41 9.35 11.25
N GLN A 67 -3.57 8.03 11.37
CA GLN A 67 -2.70 7.18 12.17
C GLN A 67 -1.35 6.99 11.46
N LEU A 68 -1.35 6.81 10.14
CA LEU A 68 -0.13 6.74 9.34
C LEU A 68 0.64 8.05 9.35
N GLU A 69 -0.05 9.20 9.30
CA GLU A 69 0.62 10.50 9.37
C GLU A 69 1.22 10.73 10.77
N ALA A 70 0.50 10.38 11.84
CA ALA A 70 1.04 10.44 13.20
C ALA A 70 2.26 9.52 13.36
N LEU A 71 2.24 8.30 12.80
CA LEU A 71 3.40 7.41 12.79
C LEU A 71 4.56 8.01 11.97
N ARG A 72 4.27 8.72 10.88
CA ARG A 72 5.24 9.44 10.05
C ARG A 72 5.91 10.56 10.81
N ASP A 73 5.14 11.38 11.52
CA ASP A 73 5.65 12.52 12.27
C ASP A 73 6.50 12.07 13.45
N VAL A 74 6.03 11.06 14.20
CA VAL A 74 6.79 10.46 15.31
C VAL A 74 8.08 9.80 14.81
N SER A 75 8.04 9.07 13.69
CA SER A 75 9.25 8.45 13.12
C SER A 75 10.23 9.43 12.47
N ARG A 76 9.77 10.62 12.02
CA ARG A 76 10.65 11.69 11.50
C ARG A 76 11.21 12.57 12.59
N SER A 77 10.50 12.72 13.71
CA SER A 77 10.99 13.47 14.85
C SER A 77 12.19 12.72 15.43
N ASN A 78 13.38 13.34 15.37
CA ASN A 78 14.64 12.76 15.86
C ASN A 78 14.69 12.74 17.42
N ILE A 79 13.54 12.52 18.05
CA ILE A 79 13.31 12.58 19.50
C ILE A 79 14.13 11.53 20.23
N GLU A 80 14.52 10.43 19.58
CA GLU A 80 15.46 9.47 20.17
C GLU A 80 16.81 10.09 20.54
N ALA A 81 17.29 11.11 19.81
CA ALA A 81 18.51 11.85 20.14
C ALA A 81 18.32 12.87 21.27
N ASP A 82 17.08 13.31 21.53
CA ASP A 82 16.73 14.23 22.63
C ASP A 82 16.37 13.49 23.93
N LEU A 83 16.39 12.16 23.91
CA LEU A 83 15.96 11.29 25.02
C LEU A 83 17.10 10.46 25.65
N GLU A 84 18.35 10.68 25.23
CA GLU A 84 19.56 10.27 25.96
C GLU A 84 19.83 11.19 27.17
#